data_AF-A0AAD3E3H2-F1
#
_entry.id   AF-A0AAD3E3H2-F1
#
_cell.length_a   1.000
_cell.length_b   1.000
_cell.length_c   1.000
_cell.angle_alpha   90.00
_cell.angle_beta   90.00
_cell.angle_gamma   90.00
#
_symmetry.space_group_name_H-M   'P 1'
#
loop_
_entity.id
_entity.type
_entity.pdbx_description
1 polymer ?
#
loop_
_entity_poly.entity_id
_entity_poly.type
_entity_poly.pdbx_seq_one_letter_code
_entity_poly.pdbx_strand_id
1 'polypeptide(L)'
;RGPRRVRVESFPVGSRQLNELMAAVRQEAEGCAELRERLFQVNFHTTLAGDAMVTLLYHRKLGPDWQAAAAQLRARLAATPTAAAAGSAPHVIGRSRKQKVELEAGFVLERLTVAGREYVQKQVEGAFSQPNGAVCQHMLSWAVEVTRPAQAQGQGTGDAAAVAAAAAHKVQQEMKQEEQQEEVGDGNSG
;
A
#
# COMPACT_ATOMS: atom_id res chain seq x y z
N ARG A 1 7.81 17.96 26.67
CA ARG A 1 8.97 17.27 26.04
C ARG A 1 8.39 16.26 25.06
N GLY A 2 8.60 16.43 23.76
CA GLY A 2 8.11 15.46 22.76
C GLY A 2 8.83 14.11 22.90
N PRO A 3 8.27 13.04 22.30
CA PRO A 3 8.92 11.73 22.30
C PRO A 3 10.33 11.80 21.67
N ARG A 4 11.25 11.00 22.20
CA ARG A 4 12.64 10.93 21.69
C ARG A 4 12.62 10.27 20.31
N ARG A 5 13.28 10.90 19.33
CA ARG A 5 13.48 10.29 18.02
C ARG A 5 14.45 9.11 18.14
N VAL A 6 14.05 7.96 17.61
CA VAL A 6 14.87 6.75 17.56
C VAL A 6 15.23 6.48 16.10
N ARG A 7 16.52 6.26 15.83
CA ARG A 7 16.97 5.81 14.51
C ARG A 7 16.58 4.34 14.35
N VAL A 8 15.81 4.06 13.31
CA VAL A 8 15.42 2.69 12.93
C VAL A 8 16.23 2.31 11.69
N GLU A 9 17.08 1.30 11.83
CA GLU A 9 17.88 0.76 10.72
C GLU A 9 17.16 -0.40 10.03
N SER A 10 16.51 -1.25 10.83
CA SER A 10 15.68 -2.35 10.38
C SER A 10 14.35 -2.35 11.13
N PHE A 11 13.31 -2.88 10.51
CA PHE A 11 11.97 -3.03 11.07
C PHE A 11 11.56 -4.52 11.08
N PRO A 12 11.95 -5.29 12.12
CA PRO A 12 11.78 -6.76 12.14
C PRO A 12 10.33 -7.24 12.07
N VAL A 13 9.38 -6.38 12.44
CA VAL A 13 7.93 -6.68 12.37
C VAL A 13 7.39 -6.55 10.94
N GLY A 14 8.11 -5.83 10.07
CA GLY A 14 7.75 -5.68 8.66
C GLY A 14 8.21 -6.84 7.78
N SER A 15 7.73 -6.86 6.55
CA SER A 15 8.15 -7.85 5.55
C SER A 15 9.63 -7.71 5.20
N ARG A 16 10.21 -8.79 4.66
CA ARG A 16 11.57 -8.76 4.11
C ARG A 16 11.70 -7.70 3.01
N GLN A 17 10.75 -7.66 2.08
CA GLN A 17 10.71 -6.69 1.00
C GLN A 17 10.70 -5.26 1.55
N LEU A 18 9.88 -4.97 2.56
CA LEU A 18 9.83 -3.66 3.20
C LEU A 18 11.19 -3.24 3.75
N ASN A 19 11.91 -4.14 4.44
CA ASN A 19 13.25 -3.86 4.96
C ASN A 19 14.28 -3.61 3.84
N GLU A 20 14.24 -4.39 2.76
CA GLU A 20 15.11 -4.21 1.59
C GLU A 20 14.85 -2.85 0.91
N LEU A 21 13.58 -2.48 0.74
CA LEU A 21 13.18 -1.19 0.19
C LEU A 21 13.61 -0.03 1.09
N MET A 22 13.44 -0.15 2.42
CA MET A 22 13.89 0.87 3.38
C MET A 22 15.39 1.14 3.26
N ALA A 23 16.21 0.09 3.14
CA ALA A 23 17.65 0.20 2.98
C ALA A 23 18.01 0.87 1.63
N ALA A 24 17.38 0.42 0.54
CA ALA A 24 17.63 0.96 -0.79
C ALA A 24 17.24 2.44 -0.93
N VAL A 25 16.06 2.83 -0.43
CA VAL A 25 15.64 4.24 -0.42
C VAL A 25 16.62 5.11 0.37
N ARG A 26 17.09 4.64 1.52
CA ARG A 26 18.06 5.37 2.34
C ARG A 26 19.36 5.61 1.57
N GLN A 27 19.92 4.56 0.98
CA GLN A 27 21.17 4.63 0.23
C GLN A 27 21.07 5.61 -0.94
N GLU A 28 20.00 5.52 -1.73
CA GLU A 28 19.80 6.41 -2.90
C GLU A 28 19.53 7.86 -2.47
N ALA A 29 18.76 8.09 -1.41
CA ALA A 29 18.52 9.43 -0.88
C ALA A 29 19.78 10.05 -0.26
N GLU A 30 20.69 9.26 0.34
CA GLU A 30 21.95 9.79 0.86
C GLU A 30 22.87 10.31 -0.25
N GLY A 31 22.87 9.64 -1.42
CA GLY A 31 23.66 9.99 -2.60
C GLY A 31 23.05 11.00 -3.56
N CYS A 32 21.74 11.27 -3.47
CA CYS A 32 21.02 12.12 -4.42
C CYS A 32 20.37 13.34 -3.74
N ALA A 33 20.86 14.55 -4.04
CA ALA A 33 20.32 15.78 -3.48
C ALA A 33 18.83 15.99 -3.82
N GLU A 34 18.41 15.65 -5.05
CA GLU A 34 17.02 15.79 -5.50
C GLU A 34 16.03 14.93 -4.70
N LEU A 35 16.44 13.74 -4.26
CA LEU A 35 15.65 12.85 -3.40
C LEU A 35 15.75 13.22 -1.92
N ARG A 36 16.86 13.82 -1.47
CA ARG A 36 17.10 14.15 -0.06
C ARG A 36 16.46 15.46 0.37
N GLU A 37 16.50 16.46 -0.51
CA GLU A 37 16.18 17.83 -0.14
C GLU A 37 14.72 17.94 0.30
N ARG A 38 14.52 18.31 1.57
CA ARG A 38 13.20 18.46 2.21
C ARG A 38 12.31 17.22 2.16
N LEU A 39 12.88 16.02 2.00
CA LEU A 39 12.22 14.76 2.28
C LEU A 39 11.98 14.65 3.80
N PHE A 40 10.73 14.48 4.24
CA PHE A 40 10.41 14.40 5.67
C PHE A 40 9.78 13.08 6.10
N GLN A 41 9.22 12.31 5.15
CA GLN A 41 8.58 11.03 5.41
C GLN A 41 8.65 10.13 4.18
N VAL A 42 8.76 8.83 4.40
CA VAL A 42 8.61 7.81 3.36
C VAL A 42 7.61 6.78 3.87
N ASN A 43 6.59 6.48 3.05
CA ASN A 43 5.65 5.40 3.32
C ASN A 43 6.00 4.21 2.44
N PHE A 44 6.05 3.03 3.05
CA PHE A 44 6.29 1.77 2.37
C PHE A 44 5.03 0.93 2.46
N HIS A 45 4.63 0.37 1.31
CA HIS A 45 3.48 -0.50 1.22
C HIS A 45 3.87 -1.73 0.41
N THR A 46 3.72 -2.92 0.98
CA THR A 46 4.09 -4.20 0.35
C THR A 46 2.95 -5.20 0.50
N THR A 47 2.71 -6.02 -0.51
CA THR A 47 1.66 -7.04 -0.52
C THR A 47 2.23 -8.44 -0.31
N LEU A 48 1.38 -9.42 0.01
CA LEU A 48 1.76 -10.83 0.02
C LEU A 48 2.12 -11.33 -1.38
N ALA A 49 1.55 -10.71 -2.42
CA ALA A 49 1.84 -11.01 -3.82
C ALA A 49 3.22 -10.49 -4.29
N GLY A 50 3.98 -9.81 -3.42
CA GLY A 50 5.29 -9.23 -3.74
C GLY A 50 5.22 -7.90 -4.48
N ASP A 51 4.02 -7.34 -4.66
CA ASP A 51 3.82 -6.01 -5.22
C ASP A 51 4.12 -4.93 -4.17
N ALA A 52 4.62 -3.78 -4.60
CA ALA A 52 5.10 -2.78 -3.67
C ALA A 52 5.00 -1.36 -4.21
N MET A 53 4.87 -0.41 -3.28
CA MET A 53 4.81 1.01 -3.56
C MET A 53 5.53 1.80 -2.47
N VAL A 54 6.29 2.80 -2.91
CA VAL A 54 7.07 3.69 -2.05
C VAL A 54 6.63 5.12 -2.30
N THR A 55 6.07 5.78 -1.28
CA THR A 55 5.67 7.18 -1.35
C THR A 55 6.69 8.04 -0.61
N LEU A 56 7.31 8.99 -1.30
CA LEU A 56 8.24 9.96 -0.76
C LEU A 56 7.51 11.31 -0.57
N LEU A 57 7.52 11.85 0.65
CA LEU A 57 6.79 13.07 1.02
C LEU A 57 7.73 14.24 1.28
N TYR A 58 7.46 15.38 0.62
CA TYR A 58 8.38 16.52 0.58
C TYR A 58 7.75 17.85 1.01
N HIS A 59 8.58 18.74 1.57
CA HIS A 59 8.28 20.17 1.76
C HIS A 59 8.88 21.06 0.65
N ARG A 60 8.87 20.57 -0.60
CA ARG A 60 9.22 21.33 -1.82
C ARG A 60 8.41 20.84 -3.02
N LYS A 61 8.36 21.64 -4.09
CA LYS A 61 7.79 21.21 -5.38
C LYS A 61 8.68 20.13 -6.00
N LEU A 62 8.04 19.18 -6.68
CA LEU A 62 8.71 18.09 -7.39
C LEU A 62 8.76 18.44 -8.87
N GLY A 63 9.97 18.69 -9.40
CA GLY A 63 10.21 19.06 -10.79
C GLY A 63 10.72 17.90 -11.65
N PRO A 64 11.11 18.18 -12.90
CA PRO A 64 11.67 17.17 -13.81
C PRO A 64 12.92 16.47 -13.25
N ASP A 65 13.81 17.21 -12.56
CA ASP A 65 15.02 16.63 -11.97
C ASP A 65 14.70 15.59 -10.88
N TRP A 66 13.65 15.87 -10.09
CA TRP A 66 13.12 14.89 -9.14
C TRP A 66 12.56 13.65 -9.84
N GLN A 67 11.83 13.82 -10.95
CA GLN A 67 11.29 12.67 -11.69
C GLN A 67 12.41 11.79 -12.27
N ALA A 68 13.46 12.39 -12.80
CA ALA A 68 14.63 11.66 -13.28
C ALA A 68 15.32 10.89 -12.15
N ALA A 69 15.51 11.52 -10.99
CA ALA A 69 16.07 10.87 -9.81
C ALA A 69 15.15 9.75 -9.27
N ALA A 70 13.83 9.96 -9.27
CA ALA A 70 12.85 8.97 -8.85
C ALA A 70 12.79 7.76 -9.79
N ALA A 71 13.03 7.95 -11.09
CA ALA A 71 13.15 6.86 -12.05
C ALA A 71 14.40 6.00 -11.78
N GLN A 72 15.52 6.61 -11.44
CA GLN A 72 16.74 5.90 -11.02
C GLN A 72 16.51 5.14 -9.70
N LEU A 73 15.87 5.79 -8.72
CA LEU A 73 15.44 5.14 -7.48
C LEU A 73 14.58 3.91 -7.79
N ARG A 74 13.56 4.04 -8.63
CA ARG A 74 12.68 2.91 -8.99
C ARG A 74 13.48 1.73 -9.58
N ALA A 75 14.43 2.00 -10.48
CA ALA A 75 15.28 0.95 -11.05
C ALA A 75 16.11 0.24 -9.97
N ARG A 76 16.60 0.98 -8.97
CA ARG A 76 17.33 0.41 -7.81
C ARG A 76 16.43 -0.43 -6.91
N LEU A 77 15.20 0.03 -6.67
CA LEU A 77 14.22 -0.74 -5.91
C LEU A 77 13.85 -2.06 -6.61
N ALA A 78 13.69 -2.02 -7.95
CA ALA A 78 13.44 -3.22 -8.75
C ALA A 78 14.59 -4.23 -8.72
N ALA A 79 15.83 -3.77 -8.49
CA ALA A 79 17.01 -4.63 -8.37
C ALA A 79 17.17 -5.26 -6.97
N THR A 80 16.32 -4.94 -6.00
CA THR A 80 16.36 -5.58 -4.68
C THR A 80 16.00 -7.07 -4.81
N PRO A 81 16.58 -7.97 -3.98
CA PRO A 81 16.39 -9.41 -4.14
C PRO A 81 14.91 -9.84 -4.17
N THR A 82 14.08 -9.29 -3.27
CA THR A 82 12.67 -9.67 -3.20
C THR A 82 11.86 -9.12 -4.37
N ALA A 83 12.12 -7.88 -4.79
CA ALA A 83 11.43 -7.30 -5.96
C ALA A 83 11.81 -8.02 -7.26
N ALA A 84 13.10 -8.33 -7.45
CA ALA A 84 13.59 -9.08 -8.59
C ALA A 84 12.98 -10.49 -8.66
N ALA A 85 12.85 -11.17 -7.51
CA ALA A 85 12.22 -12.48 -7.43
C ALA A 85 10.69 -12.43 -7.70
N ALA A 86 10.01 -11.36 -7.29
CA ALA A 86 8.59 -11.17 -7.54
C ALA A 86 8.27 -10.82 -9.01
N GLY A 87 9.25 -10.33 -9.77
CA GLY A 87 9.06 -9.89 -11.15
C GLY A 87 8.20 -8.63 -11.28
N SER A 88 7.90 -7.94 -10.18
CA SER A 88 7.19 -6.66 -10.13
C SER A 88 8.13 -5.57 -9.63
N ALA A 89 8.35 -4.54 -10.45
CA ALA A 89 9.11 -3.37 -10.05
C ALA A 89 8.25 -2.46 -9.17
N PRO A 90 8.72 -2.05 -7.98
CA PRO A 90 7.93 -1.21 -7.08
C PRO A 90 7.49 0.10 -7.74
N HIS A 91 6.29 0.57 -7.40
CA HIS A 91 5.81 1.89 -7.77
C HIS A 91 6.47 2.96 -6.90
N VAL A 92 6.73 4.13 -7.48
CA VAL A 92 7.32 5.27 -6.76
C VAL A 92 6.39 6.46 -6.89
N ILE A 93 6.02 7.07 -5.78
CA ILE A 93 5.13 8.22 -5.73
C ILE A 93 5.82 9.36 -5.00
N GLY A 94 5.77 10.54 -5.59
CA GLY A 94 6.16 11.78 -4.95
C GLY A 94 4.92 12.54 -4.50
N ARG A 95 4.83 12.87 -3.20
CA ARG A 95 3.83 13.80 -2.69
C ARG A 95 4.49 15.08 -2.18
N SER A 96 3.91 16.21 -2.56
CA SER A 96 4.17 17.50 -1.94
C SER A 96 2.86 18.27 -1.80
N ARG A 97 2.89 19.48 -1.25
CA ARG A 97 1.66 20.28 -1.02
C ARG A 97 0.88 20.43 -2.33
N LYS A 98 -0.32 19.83 -2.39
CA LYS A 98 -1.22 19.81 -3.57
C LYS A 98 -0.59 19.21 -4.84
N GLN A 99 0.41 18.33 -4.69
CA GLN A 99 1.08 17.69 -5.82
C GLN A 99 1.25 16.19 -5.56
N LYS A 100 0.86 15.39 -6.55
CA LYS A 100 1.13 13.95 -6.63
C LYS A 100 1.80 13.65 -7.96
N VAL A 101 2.92 12.94 -7.93
CA VAL A 101 3.64 12.46 -9.11
C VAL A 101 3.76 10.96 -9.01
N GLU A 102 3.17 10.22 -9.94
CA GLU A 102 3.19 8.75 -9.96
C GLU A 102 4.16 8.26 -11.03
N LEU A 103 5.06 7.34 -10.66
CA LEU A 103 5.84 6.57 -11.60
C LEU A 103 5.17 5.19 -11.72
N GLU A 104 4.54 4.97 -12.88
CA GLU A 104 3.65 3.85 -13.25
C GLU A 104 2.24 3.90 -12.65
N ALA A 105 2.08 3.74 -11.33
CA ALA A 105 0.76 3.58 -10.72
C ALA A 105 0.68 4.05 -9.26
N GLY A 106 -0.50 4.58 -8.91
CA GLY A 106 -0.90 4.99 -7.56
C GLY A 106 -1.50 3.87 -6.68
N PHE A 107 -1.24 2.59 -6.97
CA PHE A 107 -1.84 1.45 -6.27
C PHE A 107 -0.96 0.20 -6.38
N VAL A 108 -1.22 -0.77 -5.50
CA VAL A 108 -0.67 -2.15 -5.61
C VAL A 108 -1.80 -3.18 -5.74
N LEU A 109 -1.44 -4.38 -6.19
CA LEU A 109 -2.32 -5.54 -6.24
C LEU A 109 -1.94 -6.54 -5.14
N GLU A 110 -2.90 -6.81 -4.26
CA GLU A 110 -2.81 -7.83 -3.21
C GLU A 110 -3.57 -9.09 -3.64
N ARG A 111 -3.05 -10.27 -3.26
CA ARG A 111 -3.72 -11.55 -3.48
C ARG A 111 -3.99 -12.22 -2.15
N LEU A 112 -5.27 -12.39 -1.84
CA LEU A 112 -5.73 -12.99 -0.58
C LEU A 112 -6.45 -14.30 -0.88
N THR A 113 -5.99 -15.40 -0.27
CA THR A 113 -6.76 -16.65 -0.24
C THR A 113 -7.73 -16.62 0.94
N VAL A 114 -9.02 -16.61 0.66
CA VAL A 114 -10.12 -16.54 1.64
C VAL A 114 -11.02 -17.76 1.45
N ALA A 115 -11.17 -18.57 2.50
CA ALA A 115 -11.97 -19.80 2.46
C ALA A 115 -11.67 -20.70 1.23
N GLY A 116 -10.39 -20.80 0.84
CA GLY A 116 -9.94 -21.62 -0.30
C GLY A 116 -10.08 -20.97 -1.68
N ARG A 117 -10.56 -19.72 -1.77
CA ARG A 117 -10.67 -18.97 -3.02
C ARG A 117 -9.71 -17.78 -3.05
N GLU A 118 -9.03 -17.56 -4.17
CA GLU A 118 -8.19 -16.38 -4.37
C GLU A 118 -9.03 -15.16 -4.76
N TYR A 119 -8.70 -14.03 -4.15
CA TYR A 119 -9.22 -12.70 -4.48
C TYR A 119 -8.07 -11.75 -4.77
N VAL A 120 -8.25 -10.89 -5.77
CA VAL A 120 -7.31 -9.80 -6.08
C VAL A 120 -7.90 -8.50 -5.56
N GLN A 121 -7.16 -7.81 -4.68
CA GLN A 121 -7.55 -6.53 -4.11
C GLN A 121 -6.63 -5.43 -4.64
N LYS A 122 -7.22 -4.37 -5.20
CA LYS A 122 -6.50 -3.14 -5.53
C LYS A 122 -6.40 -2.26 -4.28
N GLN A 123 -5.19 -2.02 -3.79
CA GLN A 123 -4.93 -1.16 -2.63
C GLN A 123 -4.33 0.17 -3.11
N VAL A 124 -5.13 1.24 -3.01
CA VAL A 124 -4.77 2.56 -3.54
C VAL A 124 -3.93 3.32 -2.52
N GLU A 125 -2.97 4.11 -3.00
CA GLU A 125 -2.13 4.92 -2.12
C GLU A 125 -2.94 5.93 -1.31
N GLY A 126 -2.75 5.92 0.01
CA GLY A 126 -3.46 6.77 0.96
C GLY A 126 -4.78 6.17 1.45
N ALA A 127 -5.33 5.16 0.76
CA ALA A 127 -6.52 4.45 1.21
C ALA A 127 -6.18 3.43 2.29
N PHE A 128 -7.15 3.18 3.17
CA PHE A 128 -6.97 2.21 4.24
C PHE A 128 -6.85 0.76 3.69
N SER A 129 -5.93 0.01 4.27
CA SER A 129 -5.80 -1.43 4.07
C SER A 129 -5.35 -2.10 5.37
N GLN A 130 -5.76 -3.35 5.59
CA GLN A 130 -5.27 -4.12 6.72
C GLN A 130 -3.74 -4.34 6.59
N PRO A 131 -2.93 -3.93 7.58
CA PRO A 131 -1.47 -3.93 7.45
C PRO A 131 -0.85 -5.34 7.49
N ASN A 132 -1.62 -6.34 7.93
CA ASN A 132 -1.21 -7.73 7.97
C ASN A 132 -2.13 -8.55 7.06
N GLY A 133 -1.65 -8.84 5.85
CA GLY A 133 -2.39 -9.61 4.85
C GLY A 133 -2.79 -11.01 5.35
N ALA A 134 -1.93 -11.70 6.10
CA ALA A 134 -2.22 -13.04 6.63
C ALA A 134 -3.36 -13.00 7.66
N VAL A 135 -3.33 -12.03 8.58
CA VAL A 135 -4.43 -11.82 9.54
C VAL A 135 -5.71 -11.42 8.79
N CYS A 136 -5.61 -10.58 7.76
CA CYS A 136 -6.75 -10.23 6.91
C CYS A 136 -7.40 -11.47 6.27
N GLN A 137 -6.61 -12.40 5.73
CA GLN A 137 -7.13 -13.67 5.19
C GLN A 137 -7.87 -14.49 6.24
N HIS A 138 -7.34 -14.57 7.47
CA HIS A 138 -8.00 -15.28 8.57
C HIS A 138 -9.32 -14.61 8.97
N MET A 139 -9.32 -13.28 9.13
CA MET A 139 -10.54 -12.52 9.46
C MET A 139 -11.64 -12.70 8.41
N LEU A 140 -11.28 -12.61 7.12
CA LEU A 140 -12.21 -12.79 6.02
C LEU A 140 -12.72 -14.25 5.95
N SER A 141 -11.83 -15.23 6.15
CA SER A 141 -12.21 -16.66 6.14
C SER A 141 -13.14 -16.99 7.29
N TRP A 142 -12.87 -16.46 8.48
CA TRP A 142 -13.75 -16.57 9.64
C TRP A 142 -15.11 -15.93 9.38
N ALA A 143 -15.14 -14.72 8.79
CA ALA A 143 -16.40 -14.04 8.46
C ALA A 143 -17.26 -14.86 7.49
N VAL A 144 -16.66 -15.48 6.47
CA VAL A 144 -17.34 -16.43 5.56
C VAL A 144 -17.89 -17.63 6.32
N GLU A 145 -17.14 -18.17 7.28
CA GLU A 145 -17.55 -19.34 8.05
C GLU A 145 -18.76 -19.04 8.94
N VAL A 146 -18.70 -17.97 9.74
CA VAL A 146 -19.76 -17.65 10.71
C VAL A 146 -21.03 -17.07 10.08
N THR A 147 -20.96 -16.63 8.82
CA THR A 147 -22.13 -16.17 8.05
C THR A 147 -22.73 -17.25 7.16
N ARG A 148 -22.16 -18.48 7.15
CA ARG A 148 -22.70 -19.59 6.37
C ARG A 148 -24.07 -20.01 6.95
N PRO A 149 -25.15 -20.01 6.16
CA PRO A 149 -26.46 -20.42 6.65
C PRO A 149 -26.46 -21.89 7.09
N ALA A 150 -27.10 -22.18 8.22
CA ALA A 150 -27.13 -23.50 8.87
C ALA A 150 -27.72 -24.64 8.01
N GLN A 151 -28.39 -24.31 6.89
CA GLN A 151 -29.03 -25.27 5.98
C GLN A 151 -28.20 -25.64 4.75
N ALA A 152 -26.99 -25.08 4.58
CA ALA A 152 -26.11 -25.39 3.43
C ALA A 152 -25.20 -26.62 3.66
N GLN A 153 -25.55 -27.51 4.59
CA GLN A 153 -24.94 -28.86 4.68
C GLN A 153 -25.70 -29.82 3.76
N GLY A 154 -25.71 -29.50 2.46
CA GLY A 154 -26.39 -30.29 1.44
C GLY A 154 -26.74 -29.43 0.23
N GLN A 155 -25.97 -29.58 -0.84
CA GLN A 155 -26.14 -28.98 -2.18
C GLN A 155 -25.58 -27.55 -2.39
N GLY A 156 -24.58 -27.46 -3.26
CA GLY A 156 -24.31 -26.29 -4.12
C GLY A 156 -23.55 -25.11 -3.52
N THR A 157 -22.24 -25.05 -3.75
CA THR A 157 -21.29 -23.99 -3.37
C THR A 157 -21.45 -22.68 -4.17
N GLY A 158 -22.59 -21.99 -4.07
CA GLY A 158 -22.87 -20.75 -4.82
C GLY A 158 -22.80 -19.44 -4.03
N ASP A 159 -23.55 -19.33 -2.93
CA ASP A 159 -23.98 -17.98 -2.46
C ASP A 159 -23.19 -17.38 -1.30
N ALA A 160 -22.56 -18.18 -0.42
CA ALA A 160 -21.84 -17.62 0.74
C ALA A 160 -20.63 -16.74 0.34
N ALA A 161 -19.98 -17.07 -0.77
CA ALA A 161 -18.86 -16.29 -1.31
C ALA A 161 -19.31 -14.95 -1.91
N ALA A 162 -20.54 -14.87 -2.44
CA ALA A 162 -21.11 -13.63 -2.97
C ALA A 162 -21.49 -12.66 -1.85
N VAL A 163 -22.00 -13.16 -0.72
CA VAL A 163 -22.34 -12.34 0.45
C VAL A 163 -21.09 -11.77 1.14
N ALA A 164 -20.03 -12.56 1.28
CA ALA A 164 -18.77 -12.07 1.83
C ALA A 164 -18.05 -11.09 0.89
N ALA A 165 -18.08 -11.35 -0.42
CA ALA A 165 -17.60 -10.40 -1.43
C ALA A 165 -18.42 -9.10 -1.41
N ALA A 166 -19.75 -9.18 -1.27
CA ALA A 166 -20.61 -8.01 -1.16
C ALA A 166 -20.36 -7.22 0.14
N ALA A 167 -20.10 -7.88 1.27
CA ALA A 167 -19.75 -7.22 2.53
C ALA A 167 -18.37 -6.53 2.43
N ALA A 168 -17.37 -7.20 1.88
CA ALA A 168 -16.05 -6.61 1.66
C ALA A 168 -16.08 -5.45 0.64
N HIS A 169 -16.87 -5.58 -0.42
CA HIS A 169 -17.09 -4.54 -1.44
C HIS A 169 -17.88 -3.36 -0.86
N LYS A 170 -18.88 -3.61 0.00
CA LYS A 170 -19.65 -2.56 0.68
C LYS A 170 -18.79 -1.77 1.66
N VAL A 171 -17.97 -2.43 2.47
CA VAL A 171 -16.99 -1.76 3.35
C VAL A 171 -16.02 -0.91 2.52
N GLN A 172 -15.52 -1.41 1.37
CA GLN A 172 -14.65 -0.63 0.49
C GLN A 172 -15.35 0.55 -0.20
N GLN A 173 -16.66 0.46 -0.46
CA GLN A 173 -17.43 1.56 -1.05
C GLN A 173 -17.81 2.62 -0.03
N GLU A 174 -18.12 2.23 1.21
CA GLU A 174 -18.40 3.16 2.31
C GLU A 174 -17.14 3.97 2.65
N MET A 175 -15.95 3.34 2.66
CA MET A 175 -14.69 4.07 2.87
C MET A 175 -14.35 5.05 1.74
N LYS A 176 -14.68 4.72 0.48
CA LYS A 176 -14.52 5.66 -0.66
C LYS A 176 -15.47 6.86 -0.60
N GLN A 177 -16.63 6.71 0.03
CA GLN A 177 -17.60 7.80 0.20
C GLN A 177 -17.17 8.76 1.32
N GLU A 178 -16.50 8.26 2.36
CA GLU A 178 -15.92 9.10 3.42
C GLU A 178 -14.72 9.92 2.91
N GLU A 179 -13.84 9.33 2.08
CA GLU A 179 -12.70 10.05 1.47
C GLU A 179 -13.14 11.20 0.53
N GLN A 180 -14.23 11.01 -0.23
CA GLN A 180 -14.78 12.07 -1.09
C GLN A 180 -15.46 13.19 -0.31
N GLN A 181 -15.92 12.93 0.93
CA GLN A 181 -16.49 13.97 1.79
C GLN A 181 -15.39 14.81 2.46
N GLU A 182 -14.22 14.25 2.73
CA GLU A 182 -13.07 15.01 3.25
C GLU A 182 -12.40 15.89 2.17
N GLU A 183 -12.35 15.47 0.89
CA GLU A 183 -11.82 16.31 -0.20
C GLU A 183 -12.71 17.53 -0.54
N VAL A 184 -14.00 17.51 -0.18
CA VAL A 184 -14.94 18.63 -0.43
C VAL A 184 -14.99 19.62 0.76
N GLY A 185 -14.47 19.25 1.93
CA GLY A 185 -14.53 20.05 3.15
C GLY A 185 -13.57 21.24 3.23
N ASP A 186 -12.52 21.29 2.43
CA ASP A 186 -11.47 22.34 2.49
C ASP A 186 -11.75 23.54 1.56
N GLY A 187 -12.99 23.64 1.05
CA GLY A 187 -13.41 24.63 0.05
C GLY A 187 -14.31 25.77 0.55
N ASN A 188 -14.67 25.84 1.84
CA ASN A 188 -15.52 26.92 2.32
C ASN A 188 -15.21 27.34 3.77
N SER A 189 -14.26 28.24 3.93
CA SER A 189 -14.16 29.13 5.10
C SER A 189 -13.36 30.38 4.73
N GLY A 190 -14.06 31.51 4.65
CA GLY A 190 -13.63 32.89 4.94
C GLY A 190 -12.27 33.36 4.47
#